data_AF-A0A519S104-F1
#
_entry.id   AF-A0A519S104-F1
#
_cell.length_a   1.000
_cell.length_b   1.000
_cell.length_c   1.000
_cell.angle_alpha   90.00
_cell.angle_beta   90.00
_cell.angle_gamma   90.00
#
_symmetry.space_group_name_H-M   'P 1'
#
loop_
_entity.id
_entity.type
_entity.pdbx_description
1 polymer ?
#
loop_
_entity_poly.entity_id
_entity_poly.type
_entity_poly.pdbx_seq_one_letter_code
_entity_poly.pdbx_strand_id
1 'polypeptide(L)'
;MLLVSSPGYAQRPTHSYVFVGEKIDVHRITIPPQPNTIMMDEAFEATYRVVHEVYGDYAQDIILFRVYDHYGTPGFAKFQRVLLYVSEYEGKLYHEKYQFSPVFLASNGRWAGPYATGDYQHPYLEKAPTRVKPEKILFGPDAFIDITGYASEMARKQFPEPYYRLEGNRAIPVLGNYVEDLFQLKKEGVFKARGLF
;
A
#
# COMPACT_ATOMS: atom_id res chain seq x y z
N MET A 1 -30.61 2.12 9.39
CA MET A 1 -29.33 2.85 9.37
C MET A 1 -28.33 1.97 8.65
N LEU A 2 -27.88 2.37 7.45
CA LEU A 2 -26.84 1.63 6.73
C LEU A 2 -25.47 2.22 7.08
N LEU A 3 -24.56 1.38 7.55
CA LEU A 3 -23.14 1.69 7.67
C LEU A 3 -22.52 1.49 6.29
N VAL A 4 -22.06 2.57 5.65
CA VAL A 4 -21.42 2.49 4.33
C VAL A 4 -19.93 2.70 4.52
N SER A 5 -19.17 1.60 4.51
CA SER A 5 -17.76 1.63 4.14
C SER A 5 -17.69 1.47 2.62
N SER A 6 -17.14 2.47 1.91
CA SER A 6 -16.83 2.49 0.47
C SER A 6 -17.81 1.75 -0.47
N PRO A 7 -18.59 2.46 -1.32
CA PRO A 7 -19.50 1.81 -2.27
C PRO A 7 -18.69 1.06 -3.34
N GLY A 8 -18.53 -0.26 -3.18
CA GLY A 8 -17.83 -1.07 -4.19
C GLY A 8 -17.50 -2.51 -3.81
N TYR A 9 -17.30 -2.82 -2.52
CA TYR A 9 -16.76 -4.13 -2.11
C TYR A 9 -17.70 -5.34 -2.31
N ALA A 10 -18.96 -5.14 -2.70
CA ALA A 10 -19.87 -6.24 -3.01
C ALA A 10 -19.70 -6.81 -4.44
N GLN A 11 -19.04 -6.07 -5.33
CA GLN A 11 -18.78 -6.47 -6.70
C GLN A 11 -17.29 -6.81 -6.87
N ARG A 12 -16.96 -7.69 -7.83
CA ARG A 12 -15.56 -7.88 -8.23
C ARG A 12 -15.12 -6.72 -9.12
N PRO A 13 -13.86 -6.27 -9.01
CA PRO A 13 -13.36 -5.21 -9.88
C PRO A 13 -13.32 -5.69 -11.34
N THR A 14 -13.51 -4.76 -12.28
CA THR A 14 -13.37 -5.04 -13.72
C THR A 14 -11.91 -5.14 -14.12
N HIS A 15 -11.05 -4.31 -13.52
CA HIS A 15 -9.60 -4.31 -13.70
C HIS A 15 -8.92 -3.97 -12.38
N SER A 16 -7.66 -4.40 -12.24
CA SER A 16 -6.79 -4.00 -11.14
C SER A 16 -5.44 -3.57 -11.71
N TYR A 17 -4.89 -2.50 -11.16
CA TYR A 17 -3.62 -1.90 -11.54
C TYR A 17 -2.70 -1.91 -10.32
N VAL A 18 -1.48 -2.39 -10.51
CA VAL A 18 -0.43 -2.37 -9.49
C VAL A 18 0.78 -1.69 -10.08
N PHE A 19 1.26 -0.66 -9.40
CA PHE A 19 2.31 0.18 -9.93
C PHE A 19 3.08 0.88 -8.81
N VAL A 20 4.34 1.18 -9.07
CA VAL A 20 5.06 2.19 -8.31
C VAL A 20 4.60 3.55 -8.82
N GLY A 21 4.00 4.32 -7.92
CA GLY A 21 3.55 5.67 -8.19
C GLY A 21 4.48 6.70 -7.55
N GLU A 22 4.79 7.76 -8.29
CA GLU A 22 5.34 9.00 -7.74
C GLU A 22 4.21 10.00 -7.46
N LYS A 23 4.09 10.43 -6.21
CA LYS A 23 3.01 11.29 -5.75
C LYS A 23 3.06 12.65 -6.43
N ILE A 24 1.93 13.06 -7.02
CA ILE A 24 1.71 14.42 -7.51
C ILE A 24 0.88 15.20 -6.50
N ASP A 25 -0.29 14.67 -6.13
CA ASP A 25 -1.19 15.32 -5.19
C ASP A 25 -2.07 14.31 -4.45
N VAL A 26 -2.38 14.59 -3.19
CA VAL A 26 -3.37 13.86 -2.38
C VAL A 26 -4.08 14.87 -1.51
N HIS A 27 -5.37 15.09 -1.75
CA HIS A 27 -6.15 16.04 -1.00
C HIS A 27 -7.50 15.47 -0.60
N ARG A 28 -8.00 15.95 0.54
CA ARG A 28 -9.30 15.57 1.07
C ARG A 28 -10.39 16.19 0.20
N ILE A 29 -11.41 15.40 -0.09
CA ILE A 29 -12.63 15.84 -0.76
C ILE A 29 -13.84 15.68 0.17
N THR A 30 -14.91 16.40 -0.12
CA THR A 30 -16.19 16.23 0.58
C THR A 30 -17.14 15.46 -0.31
N ILE A 31 -17.65 14.34 0.19
CA ILE A 31 -18.70 13.57 -0.48
C ILE A 31 -20.04 13.96 0.16
N PRO A 32 -21.04 14.39 -0.63
CA PRO A 32 -22.37 14.65 -0.10
C PRO A 32 -22.92 13.38 0.58
N PRO A 33 -23.48 13.50 1.80
CA PRO A 33 -24.05 12.35 2.48
C PRO A 33 -25.22 11.80 1.68
N GLN A 34 -25.28 10.48 1.52
CA GLN A 34 -26.45 9.84 0.94
C GLN A 34 -27.55 9.72 2.02
N PRO A 35 -28.84 9.85 1.65
CA PRO A 35 -29.94 9.68 2.59
C PRO A 35 -29.82 8.36 3.37
N ASN A 36 -30.01 8.39 4.68
CA ASN A 36 -29.95 7.23 5.59
C ASN A 36 -28.59 6.51 5.67
N THR A 37 -27.49 7.17 5.29
CA THR A 37 -26.12 6.64 5.41
C THR A 37 -25.29 7.41 6.44
N ILE A 38 -24.43 6.70 7.17
CA ILE A 38 -23.36 7.30 7.97
C ILE A 38 -22.04 7.00 7.26
N MET A 39 -21.34 8.07 6.87
CA MET A 39 -19.98 7.96 6.34
C MET A 39 -18.99 7.87 7.50
N MET A 40 -18.32 6.73 7.60
CA MET A 40 -17.28 6.49 8.61
C MET A 40 -15.87 6.72 8.06
N ASP A 41 -15.74 6.92 6.75
CA ASP A 41 -14.47 7.15 6.08
C ASP A 41 -14.40 8.61 5.59
N GLU A 42 -13.22 9.20 5.71
CA GLU A 42 -12.86 10.40 4.96
C GLU A 42 -12.56 10.01 3.50
N ALA A 43 -12.84 10.93 2.58
CA ALA A 43 -12.64 10.72 1.16
C ALA A 43 -11.51 11.61 0.63
N PHE A 44 -10.70 11.08 -0.28
CA PHE A 44 -9.60 11.80 -0.92
C PHE A 44 -9.58 11.50 -2.42
N GLU A 45 -9.00 12.43 -3.16
CA GLU A 45 -8.51 12.20 -4.52
C GLU A 45 -6.99 12.15 -4.49
N ALA A 46 -6.45 11.15 -5.18
CA ALA A 46 -5.01 10.90 -5.27
C ALA A 46 -4.60 10.89 -6.73
N THR A 47 -3.60 11.70 -7.05
CA THR A 47 -2.99 11.82 -8.38
C THR A 47 -1.54 11.38 -8.30
N TYR A 48 -1.18 10.38 -9.11
CA TYR A 48 0.16 9.79 -9.13
C TYR A 48 0.66 9.65 -10.56
N ARG A 49 1.97 9.81 -10.75
CA ARG A 49 2.65 9.38 -11.98
C ARG A 49 3.04 7.90 -11.85
N VAL A 50 2.67 7.09 -12.82
CA VAL A 50 3.12 5.70 -12.94
C VAL A 50 4.57 5.70 -13.38
N VAL A 51 5.48 5.23 -12.52
CA VAL A 51 6.92 5.17 -12.83
C VAL A 51 7.42 3.76 -13.08
N HIS A 52 6.66 2.75 -12.65
CA HIS A 52 6.93 1.35 -12.93
C HIS A 52 5.65 0.55 -12.79
N GLU A 53 5.23 -0.11 -13.86
CA GLU A 53 4.08 -1.01 -13.86
C GLU A 53 4.45 -2.39 -13.33
N VAL A 54 3.57 -2.97 -12.53
CA VAL A 54 3.74 -4.33 -11.97
C VAL A 54 2.62 -5.25 -12.45
N TYR A 55 1.40 -4.73 -12.63
CA TYR A 55 0.24 -5.49 -13.11
C TYR A 55 -0.84 -4.59 -13.69
N GLY A 56 -1.53 -5.07 -14.73
CA GLY A 56 -2.80 -4.51 -15.22
C GLY A 56 -2.72 -3.53 -16.39
N ASP A 57 -1.52 -3.24 -16.91
CA ASP A 57 -1.23 -2.41 -18.09
C ASP A 57 -2.08 -1.11 -18.17
N TYR A 58 -1.61 -0.04 -17.52
CA TYR A 58 -2.31 1.24 -17.51
C TYR A 58 -1.79 2.15 -18.61
N ALA A 59 -2.64 2.48 -19.58
CA ALA A 59 -2.22 3.14 -20.83
C ALA A 59 -1.68 4.59 -20.69
N GLN A 60 -1.73 5.19 -19.51
CA GLN A 60 -1.35 6.59 -19.28
C GLN A 60 -0.29 6.71 -18.20
N ASP A 61 0.52 7.78 -18.26
CA ASP A 61 1.55 8.02 -17.25
C ASP A 61 0.98 8.57 -15.93
N ILE A 62 -0.24 9.12 -15.93
CA ILE A 62 -0.87 9.74 -14.76
C ILE A 62 -2.16 8.99 -14.43
N ILE A 63 -2.28 8.57 -13.18
CA ILE A 63 -3.47 7.88 -12.67
C ILE A 63 -4.13 8.70 -11.56
N LEU A 64 -5.44 8.90 -11.69
CA LEU A 64 -6.31 9.53 -10.70
C LEU A 64 -7.23 8.48 -10.11
N PHE A 65 -7.30 8.38 -8.78
CA PHE A 65 -8.17 7.44 -8.10
C PHE A 65 -8.71 7.99 -6.78
N ARG A 66 -9.83 7.43 -6.34
CA ARG A 66 -10.46 7.77 -5.06
C ARG A 66 -9.92 6.92 -3.93
N VAL A 67 -9.85 7.52 -2.76
CA VAL A 67 -9.37 6.87 -1.55
C VAL A 67 -10.38 7.10 -0.44
N TYR A 68 -10.64 6.05 0.33
CA TYR A 68 -11.45 6.12 1.54
C TYR A 68 -10.63 5.60 2.71
N ASP A 69 -10.46 6.43 3.73
CA ASP A 69 -9.63 6.11 4.89
C ASP A 69 -10.35 6.51 6.19
N HIS A 70 -10.33 5.61 7.18
CA HIS A 70 -10.99 5.82 8.46
C HIS A 70 -10.17 6.69 9.41
N TYR A 71 -8.85 6.75 9.23
CA TYR A 71 -7.90 7.31 10.17
C TYR A 71 -7.32 8.67 9.72
N GLY A 72 -8.02 9.34 8.79
CA GLY A 72 -7.61 10.63 8.24
C GLY A 72 -6.78 10.47 6.96
N THR A 73 -5.72 11.28 6.82
CA THR A 73 -4.87 11.25 5.62
C THR A 73 -4.29 9.85 5.38
N PRO A 74 -4.44 9.26 4.18
CA PRO A 74 -3.99 7.90 3.90
C PRO A 74 -2.51 7.70 4.19
N GLY A 75 -2.16 6.56 4.80
CA GLY A 75 -0.80 6.28 5.24
C GLY A 75 0.26 6.37 4.13
N PHE A 76 -0.09 6.00 2.90
CA PHE A 76 0.81 6.08 1.75
C PHE A 76 1.17 7.52 1.36
N ALA A 77 0.35 8.52 1.71
CA ALA A 77 0.56 9.90 1.30
C ALA A 77 1.82 10.51 1.94
N LYS A 78 2.39 9.88 2.96
CA LYS A 78 3.65 10.25 3.60
C LYS A 78 4.88 9.99 2.71
N PHE A 79 4.74 9.12 1.71
CA PHE A 79 5.84 8.70 0.85
C PHE A 79 5.76 9.40 -0.51
N GLN A 80 6.91 9.81 -1.04
CA GLN A 80 6.98 10.35 -2.39
C GLN A 80 6.78 9.26 -3.45
N ARG A 81 7.24 8.04 -3.15
CA ARG A 81 7.08 6.87 -4.02
C ARG A 81 6.55 5.69 -3.24
N VAL A 82 5.58 5.00 -3.82
CA VAL A 82 4.83 3.94 -3.15
C VAL A 82 4.31 2.93 -4.16
N LEU A 83 4.34 1.65 -3.79
CA LEU A 83 3.61 0.60 -4.51
C LEU A 83 2.15 0.70 -4.11
N LEU A 84 1.30 1.01 -5.09
CA LEU A 84 -0.13 1.20 -4.93
C LEU A 84 -0.90 0.10 -5.65
N TYR A 85 -2.09 -0.18 -5.11
CA TYR A 85 -3.01 -1.18 -5.64
C TYR A 85 -4.36 -0.49 -5.87
N VAL A 86 -4.76 -0.39 -7.12
CA VAL A 86 -5.94 0.36 -7.55
C VAL A 86 -6.85 -0.58 -8.32
N SER A 87 -8.13 -0.56 -7.99
CA SER A 87 -9.15 -1.41 -8.61
C SER A 87 -10.23 -0.55 -9.26
N GLU A 88 -10.73 -1.01 -10.40
CA GLU A 88 -11.80 -0.36 -11.12
C GLU A 88 -13.16 -0.96 -10.73
N TYR A 89 -14.09 -0.08 -10.33
CA TYR A 89 -15.47 -0.41 -10.05
C TYR A 89 -16.38 0.58 -10.77
N GLU A 90 -17.28 0.08 -11.62
CA GLU A 90 -18.25 0.90 -12.37
C GLU A 90 -17.59 2.07 -13.12
N GLY A 91 -16.46 1.81 -13.78
CA GLY A 91 -15.72 2.79 -14.58
C GLY A 91 -14.92 3.81 -13.75
N LYS A 92 -14.78 3.60 -12.44
CA LYS A 92 -14.05 4.50 -11.53
C LYS A 92 -12.94 3.74 -10.80
N LEU A 93 -11.82 4.41 -10.61
CA LEU A 93 -10.65 3.86 -9.94
C LEU A 93 -10.66 4.17 -8.45
N TYR A 94 -10.40 3.14 -7.65
CA TYR A 94 -10.35 3.22 -6.20
C TYR A 94 -9.10 2.55 -5.66
N HIS A 95 -8.49 3.16 -4.66
CA HIS A 95 -7.42 2.55 -3.91
C HIS A 95 -7.93 1.35 -3.10
N GLU A 96 -7.20 0.25 -3.11
CA GLU A 96 -7.47 -0.90 -2.23
C GLU A 96 -7.20 -0.51 -0.78
N LYS A 97 -8.27 -0.35 0.00
CA LYS A 97 -8.20 0.21 1.36
C LYS A 97 -7.11 -0.44 2.22
N TYR A 98 -6.24 0.42 2.76
CA TYR A 98 -5.06 0.13 3.58
C TYR A 98 -3.95 -0.69 2.91
N GLN A 99 -4.02 -0.94 1.60
CA GLN A 99 -3.02 -1.71 0.89
C GLN A 99 -2.06 -0.79 0.15
N PHE A 100 -0.83 -0.72 0.62
CA PHE A 100 0.29 -0.06 -0.04
C PHE A 100 1.60 -0.62 0.51
N SER A 101 2.71 -0.37 -0.18
CA SER A 101 4.06 -0.62 0.36
C SER A 101 4.95 0.58 0.07
N PRO A 102 5.62 1.20 1.06
CA PRO A 102 6.66 2.17 0.76
C PRO A 102 7.75 1.47 -0.07
N VAL A 103 8.25 2.15 -1.11
CA VAL A 103 9.29 1.58 -1.96
C VAL A 103 10.43 2.56 -2.17
N PHE A 104 11.62 2.01 -2.32
CA PHE A 104 12.87 2.71 -2.49
C PHE A 104 13.63 2.09 -3.65
N LEU A 105 14.45 2.91 -4.31
CA LEU A 105 15.31 2.43 -5.37
C LEU A 105 16.47 1.66 -4.74
N ALA A 106 16.66 0.41 -5.16
CA ALA A 106 17.83 -0.37 -4.81
C ALA A 106 19.01 0.01 -5.71
N SER A 107 20.23 -0.29 -5.24
CA SER A 107 21.48 -0.01 -5.98
C SER A 107 21.57 -0.66 -7.37
N ASN A 108 20.77 -1.70 -7.63
CA ASN A 108 20.66 -2.34 -8.95
C ASN A 108 19.60 -1.71 -9.86
N GLY A 109 19.00 -0.58 -9.46
CA GLY A 109 18.00 0.16 -10.25
C GLY A 109 16.57 -0.39 -10.15
N ARG A 110 16.31 -1.43 -9.35
CA ARG A 110 14.97 -1.98 -9.14
C ARG A 110 14.27 -1.34 -7.95
N TRP A 111 12.94 -1.29 -7.99
CA TRP A 111 12.12 -0.85 -6.85
C TRP A 111 11.93 -1.98 -5.86
N ALA A 112 12.15 -1.68 -4.58
CA ALA A 112 11.95 -2.63 -3.50
C ALA A 112 11.29 -1.97 -2.30
N GLY A 113 10.46 -2.72 -1.60
CA GLY A 113 9.86 -2.31 -0.34
C GLY A 113 10.44 -3.10 0.83
N PRO A 114 10.36 -2.53 2.03
CA PRO A 114 10.91 -3.16 3.22
C PRO A 114 9.98 -4.28 3.71
N TYR A 115 10.49 -5.16 4.57
CA TYR A 115 9.68 -6.22 5.18
C TYR A 115 8.41 -5.68 5.86
N ALA A 116 7.26 -6.22 5.49
CA ALA A 116 5.97 -5.84 6.05
C ALA A 116 5.39 -6.98 6.91
N THR A 117 5.56 -6.88 8.24
CA THR A 117 5.10 -7.89 9.20
C THR A 117 3.66 -8.33 8.96
N GLY A 118 2.74 -7.40 8.70
CA GLY A 118 1.32 -7.70 8.48
C GLY A 118 1.04 -8.54 7.24
N ASP A 119 1.88 -8.44 6.20
CA ASP A 119 1.70 -9.22 4.97
C ASP A 119 2.15 -10.66 5.17
N TYR A 120 3.27 -10.86 5.86
CA TYR A 120 3.80 -12.19 6.19
C TYR A 120 3.00 -12.93 7.26
N GLN A 121 2.37 -12.21 8.19
CA GLN A 121 1.56 -12.79 9.28
C GLN A 121 0.07 -12.85 8.94
N HIS A 122 -0.31 -12.62 7.68
CA HIS A 122 -1.70 -12.64 7.30
C HIS A 122 -2.30 -14.06 7.46
N PRO A 123 -3.46 -14.25 8.10
CA PRO A 123 -4.00 -15.59 8.43
C PRO A 123 -4.22 -16.52 7.22
N TYR A 124 -4.40 -15.96 6.01
CA TYR A 124 -4.50 -16.78 4.79
C TYR A 124 -3.19 -17.50 4.43
N LEU A 125 -2.04 -16.94 4.83
CA LEU A 125 -0.74 -17.55 4.60
C LEU A 125 -0.44 -18.68 5.60
N GLU A 126 -1.16 -18.79 6.72
CA GLU A 126 -1.03 -19.94 7.64
C GLU A 126 -1.49 -21.24 6.97
N LYS A 127 -2.54 -21.15 6.14
CA LYS A 127 -3.13 -22.31 5.44
C LYS A 127 -2.38 -22.68 4.17
N ALA A 128 -1.78 -21.69 3.51
CA ALA A 128 -1.00 -21.86 2.30
C ALA A 128 0.21 -20.91 2.36
N PRO A 129 1.33 -21.34 2.95
CA PRO A 129 2.51 -20.49 3.11
C PRO A 129 3.03 -19.98 1.78
N THR A 130 3.30 -18.67 1.74
CA THR A 130 3.94 -18.04 0.58
C THR A 130 5.35 -18.60 0.36
N ARG A 131 5.77 -18.64 -0.90
CA ARG A 131 7.17 -18.94 -1.25
C ARG A 131 8.05 -17.69 -1.25
N VAL A 132 7.46 -16.50 -1.23
CA VAL A 132 8.19 -15.24 -1.18
C VAL A 132 8.90 -15.14 0.16
N LYS A 133 10.22 -14.99 0.13
CA LYS A 133 11.03 -14.80 1.32
C LYS A 133 11.69 -13.42 1.26
N PRO A 134 11.79 -12.73 2.40
CA PRO A 134 12.52 -11.47 2.43
C PRO A 134 13.99 -11.75 2.18
N GLU A 135 14.61 -10.91 1.35
CA GLU A 135 16.01 -11.01 0.97
C GLU A 135 16.77 -9.75 1.34
N LYS A 136 18.11 -9.85 1.36
CA LYS A 136 18.97 -8.71 1.64
C LYS A 136 18.99 -7.79 0.43
N ILE A 137 18.51 -6.57 0.61
CA ILE A 137 18.45 -5.56 -0.45
C ILE A 137 19.40 -4.43 -0.09
N LEU A 138 20.25 -4.07 -1.05
CA LEU A 138 21.08 -2.88 -0.96
C LEU A 138 20.26 -1.66 -1.37
N PHE A 139 19.47 -1.16 -0.43
CA PHE A 139 18.66 0.03 -0.61
C PHE A 139 19.52 1.28 -0.77
N GLY A 140 19.00 2.26 -1.53
CA GLY A 140 19.64 3.57 -1.68
C GLY A 140 19.70 4.37 -0.35
N PRO A 141 20.51 5.44 -0.30
CA PRO A 141 20.75 6.20 0.94
C PRO A 141 19.50 6.87 1.53
N ASP A 142 18.48 7.12 0.71
CA ASP A 142 17.22 7.73 1.14
C ASP A 142 16.20 6.72 1.66
N ALA A 143 16.57 5.44 1.74
CA ALA A 143 15.68 4.40 2.25
C ALA A 143 15.61 4.42 3.77
N PHE A 144 14.63 5.13 4.30
CA PHE A 144 14.25 5.04 5.70
C PHE A 144 12.76 5.35 5.89
N ILE A 145 12.22 4.84 6.98
CA ILE A 145 10.92 5.22 7.50
C ILE A 145 11.17 6.15 8.69
N ASP A 146 10.56 7.34 8.65
CA ASP A 146 10.56 8.27 9.78
C ASP A 146 9.70 7.69 10.90
N ILE A 147 10.34 7.45 12.05
CA ILE A 147 9.72 6.92 13.26
C ILE A 147 9.70 7.96 14.38
N THR A 148 9.81 9.24 14.04
CA THR A 148 9.65 10.34 14.98
C THR A 148 8.32 10.20 15.73
N GLY A 149 8.40 10.26 17.08
CA GLY A 149 7.23 10.11 17.95
C GLY A 149 6.87 8.66 18.31
N TYR A 150 7.55 7.65 17.75
CA TYR A 150 7.36 6.27 18.19
C TYR A 150 8.04 6.06 19.55
N ALA A 151 7.33 5.42 20.49
CA ALA A 151 7.95 4.85 21.67
C ALA A 151 8.94 3.74 21.25
N SER A 152 10.10 3.65 21.91
CA SER A 152 11.16 2.72 21.49
C SER A 152 10.72 1.26 21.42
N GLU A 153 9.85 0.81 22.33
CA GLU A 153 9.27 -0.53 22.31
C GLU A 153 8.38 -0.76 21.07
N MET A 154 7.53 0.22 20.76
CA MET A 154 6.66 0.18 19.57
C MET A 154 7.49 0.17 18.28
N ALA A 155 8.55 0.99 18.21
CA ALA A 155 9.47 0.99 17.07
C ALA A 155 10.12 -0.38 16.86
N ARG A 156 10.61 -1.03 17.92
CA ARG A 156 11.22 -2.37 17.84
C ARG A 156 10.23 -3.45 17.42
N LYS A 157 8.97 -3.34 17.86
CA LYS A 157 7.90 -4.28 17.46
C LYS A 157 7.50 -4.11 15.99
N GLN A 158 7.39 -2.86 15.54
CA GLN A 158 6.95 -2.54 14.18
C GLN A 158 8.07 -2.74 13.14
N PHE A 159 9.30 -2.47 13.52
CA PHE A 159 10.50 -2.52 12.67
C PHE A 159 11.56 -3.44 13.29
N PRO A 160 11.29 -4.75 13.37
CA PRO A 160 12.14 -5.70 14.09
C PRO A 160 13.43 -6.02 13.33
N GLU A 161 14.49 -6.32 14.08
CA GLU A 161 15.65 -7.05 13.55
C GLU A 161 15.24 -8.48 13.12
N PRO A 162 15.90 -9.08 12.10
CA PRO A 162 16.98 -8.54 11.29
C PRO A 162 16.51 -7.69 10.09
N TYR A 163 15.22 -7.35 10.02
CA TYR A 163 14.63 -6.71 8.85
C TYR A 163 14.91 -5.21 8.76
N TYR A 164 15.07 -4.58 9.91
CA TYR A 164 15.39 -3.17 10.03
C TYR A 164 16.58 -2.95 10.95
N ARG A 165 17.29 -1.84 10.71
CA ARG A 165 18.26 -1.25 11.63
C ARG A 165 17.69 0.08 12.13
N LEU A 166 17.57 0.25 13.44
CA LEU A 166 17.05 1.48 14.04
C LEU A 166 18.20 2.43 14.36
N GLU A 167 18.14 3.67 13.85
CA GLU A 167 19.11 4.73 14.13
C GLU A 167 18.39 6.04 14.42
N GLY A 168 18.36 6.46 15.70
CA GLY A 168 17.62 7.65 16.12
C GLY A 168 16.14 7.55 15.74
N ASN A 169 15.65 8.52 14.96
CA ASN A 169 14.26 8.55 14.47
C ASN A 169 14.09 7.88 13.09
N ARG A 170 14.99 6.97 12.71
CA ARG A 170 14.93 6.28 11.41
C ARG A 170 14.89 4.77 11.60
N ALA A 171 13.93 4.13 10.94
CA ALA A 171 13.96 2.70 10.68
C ALA A 171 14.51 2.48 9.26
N ILE A 172 15.71 1.93 9.17
CA ILE A 172 16.44 1.70 7.92
C ILE A 172 16.24 0.25 7.50
N PRO A 173 15.67 -0.03 6.32
CA PRO A 173 15.40 -1.40 5.90
C PRO A 173 16.69 -2.12 5.50
N VAL A 174 16.76 -3.39 5.89
CA VAL A 174 17.88 -4.30 5.63
C VAL A 174 17.41 -5.49 4.77
N LEU A 175 16.23 -6.01 5.10
CA LEU A 175 15.56 -7.07 4.36
C LEU A 175 14.23 -6.58 3.79
N GLY A 176 13.88 -7.07 2.62
CA GLY A 176 12.65 -6.72 1.94
C GLY A 176 12.44 -7.55 0.68
N ASN A 177 11.63 -7.03 -0.24
CA ASN A 177 11.31 -7.69 -1.49
C ASN A 177 11.18 -6.67 -2.62
N TYR A 178 11.50 -7.10 -3.84
CA TYR A 178 11.17 -6.32 -5.03
C TYR A 178 9.65 -6.27 -5.24
N VAL A 179 9.21 -5.29 -6.01
CA VAL A 179 7.78 -4.96 -6.16
C VAL A 179 6.92 -6.09 -6.70
N GLU A 180 7.47 -6.99 -7.53
CA GLU A 180 6.77 -8.16 -8.04
C GLU A 180 6.44 -9.15 -6.92
N ASP A 181 7.41 -9.39 -6.02
CA ASP A 181 7.24 -10.26 -4.85
C ASP A 181 6.31 -9.64 -3.80
N LEU A 182 6.38 -8.31 -3.60
CA LEU A 182 5.44 -7.61 -2.74
C LEU A 182 4.01 -7.73 -3.25
N PHE A 183 3.80 -7.61 -4.57
CA PHE A 183 2.50 -7.86 -5.16
C PHE A 183 2.07 -9.31 -4.97
N GLN A 184 2.96 -10.28 -5.18
CA GLN A 184 2.65 -11.69 -4.97
C GLN A 184 2.21 -11.99 -3.52
N LEU A 185 2.87 -11.40 -2.52
CA LEU A 185 2.47 -11.50 -1.11
C LEU A 185 1.04 -11.01 -0.88
N LYS A 186 0.69 -9.83 -1.42
CA LYS A 186 -0.67 -9.29 -1.30
C LYS A 186 -1.68 -10.17 -2.02
N LYS A 187 -1.32 -10.67 -3.21
CA LYS A 187 -2.15 -11.55 -4.04
C LYS A 187 -2.47 -12.85 -3.31
N GLU A 188 -1.49 -13.49 -2.69
CA GLU A 188 -1.66 -14.74 -1.93
C GLU A 188 -2.34 -14.54 -0.57
N GLY A 189 -2.16 -13.37 0.04
CA GLY A 189 -2.72 -13.01 1.34
C GLY A 189 -4.04 -12.24 1.25
N VAL A 190 -3.97 -10.93 1.50
CA VAL A 190 -5.16 -10.07 1.70
C VAL A 190 -6.07 -10.00 0.48
N PHE A 191 -5.54 -10.02 -0.74
CA PHE A 191 -6.37 -9.88 -1.94
C PHE A 191 -7.14 -11.17 -2.25
N LYS A 192 -6.52 -12.34 -2.04
CA LYS A 192 -7.24 -13.62 -2.07
C LYS A 192 -8.34 -13.68 -1.01
N ALA A 193 -8.05 -13.19 0.21
CA ALA A 193 -9.05 -13.11 1.28
C ALA A 193 -10.24 -12.20 0.94
N ARG A 194 -10.01 -11.16 0.12
CA ARG A 194 -11.03 -10.24 -0.40
C ARG A 194 -11.70 -10.73 -1.69
N GLY A 195 -11.27 -11.85 -2.26
CA GLY A 195 -11.82 -12.38 -3.51
C GLY A 195 -11.48 -11.55 -4.76
N LEU A 196 -10.38 -10.80 -4.71
CA LEU A 196 -9.87 -10.01 -5.83
C LEU A 196 -9.09 -10.88 -6.84
N PHE A 197 -8.44 -11.95 -6.36
CA PHE A 197 -7.68 -12.93 -7.15
C PHE A 197 -7.91 -14.37 -6.67
#